data_AF-A0A661VC34-F1
#
_entry.id   AF-A0A661VC34-F1
#
_cell.length_a   1.000
_cell.length_b   1.000
_cell.length_c   1.000
_cell.angle_alpha   90.00
_cell.angle_beta   90.00
_cell.angle_gamma   90.00
#
_symmetry.space_group_name_H-M   'P 1'
#
loop_
_entity.id
_entity.type
_entity.pdbx_description
1 polymer ?
#
loop_
_entity_poly.entity_id
_entity_poly.type
_entity_poly.pdbx_seq_one_letter_code
_entity_poly.pdbx_strand_id
1 'polypeptide(L)'
;MLGRLLHNLTKLDRIVGGITPECTRRGVELYSHIVEAKLHATDSLTAEVSKVTENTYRDVNIAFANEVALICESLGVDVHDVRRYVNSLPNIPGDPAKNPLRMMHIPGAGVGGHCLPKDPWLLKYGLDAYGDFKYEPRMIVESRRINDSMPSHMAELIGEALNEKNLEMEDAKITLLGVAFLPNSDDTRNTPTYPLYNLLKERCADIMVHDPYVEECEGMEIGNDLEATVQGSDAIVLVTRHDEYKEMSLEWLKGKMRTPVIVDGRNNFRREDCLKAGFTFRGVGIPRK
;
A
#
# COMPACT_ATOMS: atom_id res chain seq x y z
N MET A 1 7.98 9.88 -2.73
CA MET A 1 9.28 10.37 -2.23
C MET A 1 9.10 11.79 -1.74
N LEU A 2 8.57 11.93 -0.51
CA LEU A 2 8.51 13.22 0.18
C LEU A 2 9.88 13.48 0.85
N GLY A 3 10.20 14.74 1.17
CA GLY A 3 11.45 15.11 1.86
C GLY A 3 12.71 15.23 0.97
N ARG A 4 12.62 14.95 -0.33
CA ARG A 4 13.74 15.09 -1.30
C ARG A 4 13.38 15.92 -2.53
N LEU A 5 12.47 16.88 -2.39
CA LEU A 5 11.90 17.61 -3.54
C LEU A 5 12.97 18.25 -4.44
N LEU A 6 13.88 19.06 -3.87
CA LEU A 6 14.94 19.73 -4.64
C LEU A 6 15.89 18.73 -5.31
N HIS A 7 16.25 17.66 -4.60
CA HIS A 7 17.06 16.59 -5.16
C HIS A 7 16.34 15.89 -6.33
N ASN A 8 15.09 15.50 -6.15
CA ASN A 8 14.31 14.81 -7.19
C ASN A 8 14.09 15.69 -8.41
N LEU A 9 13.83 16.98 -8.20
CA LEU A 9 13.64 17.94 -9.29
C LEU A 9 14.91 18.13 -10.12
N THR A 10 16.08 18.16 -9.48
CA THR A 10 17.36 18.44 -10.14
C THR A 10 18.05 17.19 -10.68
N LYS A 11 17.86 16.02 -10.04
CA LYS A 11 18.65 14.80 -10.31
C LYS A 11 17.93 13.66 -11.01
N LEU A 12 16.61 13.74 -11.19
CA LEU A 12 15.86 12.70 -11.91
C LEU A 12 15.63 13.12 -13.37
N ASP A 13 15.68 12.12 -14.25
CA ASP A 13 15.31 12.29 -15.66
C ASP A 13 13.92 12.92 -15.79
N ARG A 14 13.74 13.74 -16.83
CA ARG A 14 12.50 14.49 -17.05
C ARG A 14 11.99 14.32 -18.47
N ILE A 15 10.74 13.89 -18.60
CA ILE A 15 10.03 13.87 -19.88
C ILE A 15 9.46 15.27 -20.15
N VAL A 16 9.69 15.79 -21.35
CA VAL A 16 9.18 17.09 -21.81
C VAL A 16 8.42 16.86 -23.12
N GLY A 17 7.09 16.95 -23.05
CA GLY A 17 6.18 16.78 -24.19
C GLY A 17 5.53 18.10 -24.59
N GLY A 18 5.59 18.46 -25.88
CA GLY A 18 4.95 19.66 -26.43
C GLY A 18 3.97 19.31 -27.55
N ILE A 19 2.96 20.16 -27.75
CA ILE A 19 1.97 20.02 -28.83
C ILE A 19 2.56 20.27 -30.23
N THR A 20 3.71 20.94 -30.30
CA THR A 20 4.51 21.14 -31.50
C THR A 20 5.99 20.97 -31.16
N PRO A 21 6.86 20.70 -32.15
CA PRO A 21 8.31 20.60 -31.91
C PRO A 21 8.91 21.86 -31.25
N GLU A 22 8.40 23.04 -31.60
CA GLU A 22 8.86 24.30 -31.00
C GLU A 22 8.45 24.40 -29.52
N CYS A 23 7.23 23.98 -29.16
CA CYS A 23 6.82 23.90 -27.75
C CYS A 23 7.74 22.97 -26.95
N THR A 24 8.06 21.79 -27.50
CA THR A 24 8.99 20.85 -26.85
C THR A 24 10.38 21.48 -26.68
N ARG A 25 10.91 22.12 -27.73
CA ARG A 25 12.22 22.81 -27.69
C ARG A 25 12.26 23.87 -26.59
N ARG A 26 11.24 24.72 -26.51
CA ARG A 26 11.11 25.77 -25.48
C ARG A 26 10.96 25.19 -24.08
N GLY A 27 10.23 24.09 -23.92
CA GLY A 27 10.13 23.37 -22.66
C GLY A 27 11.46 22.78 -22.20
N VAL A 28 12.22 22.17 -23.11
CA VAL A 28 13.55 21.63 -22.84
C VAL A 28 14.52 22.75 -22.44
N GLU A 29 14.50 23.88 -23.16
CA GLU A 29 15.27 25.08 -22.83
C GLU A 29 15.00 25.52 -21.39
N LEU A 30 13.72 25.65 -21.00
CA LEU A 30 13.32 26.00 -19.64
C LEU A 30 13.85 25.00 -18.59
N TYR A 31 13.59 23.70 -18.77
CA TYR A 31 13.98 22.69 -17.79
C TYR A 31 15.50 22.49 -17.71
N SER A 32 16.27 22.84 -18.75
CA SER A 32 17.74 22.73 -18.76
C SER A 32 18.43 23.65 -17.76
N HIS A 33 17.75 24.69 -17.28
CA HIS A 33 18.26 25.56 -16.22
C HIS A 33 18.15 24.95 -14.82
N ILE A 34 17.38 23.87 -14.65
CA ILE A 34 17.01 23.31 -13.33
C ILE A 34 17.43 21.84 -13.23
N VAL A 35 17.19 21.06 -14.28
CA VAL A 35 17.40 19.61 -14.31
C VAL A 35 18.80 19.31 -14.80
N GLU A 36 19.59 18.63 -13.98
CA GLU A 36 20.95 18.18 -14.31
C GLU A 36 20.96 16.79 -14.98
N ALA A 37 19.88 16.03 -14.82
CA ALA A 37 19.68 14.72 -15.41
C ALA A 37 19.20 14.79 -16.86
N LYS A 38 18.91 13.64 -17.49
CA LYS A 38 18.54 13.61 -18.90
C LYS A 38 17.15 14.19 -19.12
N LEU A 39 17.05 15.11 -20.07
CA LEU A 39 15.77 15.60 -20.61
C LEU A 39 15.36 14.75 -21.81
N HIS A 40 14.21 14.09 -21.71
CA HIS A 40 13.61 13.28 -22.78
C HIS A 40 12.57 14.11 -23.51
N ALA A 41 12.95 14.66 -24.66
CA ALA A 41 12.04 15.42 -25.53
C ALA A 41 11.09 14.48 -26.29
N THR A 42 9.80 14.78 -26.28
CA THR A 42 8.76 14.00 -26.99
C THR A 42 7.55 14.88 -27.33
N ASP A 43 6.47 14.30 -27.85
CA ASP A 43 5.17 14.95 -28.04
C ASP A 43 4.32 14.93 -26.74
N SER A 44 3.30 15.80 -26.66
CA SER A 44 2.47 15.92 -25.46
C SER A 44 1.75 14.63 -25.08
N LEU A 45 1.18 13.92 -26.06
CA LEU A 45 0.40 12.72 -25.81
C LEU A 45 1.28 11.59 -25.27
N THR A 46 2.46 11.39 -25.85
CA THR A 46 3.44 10.43 -25.35
C THR A 46 3.85 10.75 -23.91
N ALA A 47 4.05 12.02 -23.56
CA ALA A 47 4.39 12.42 -22.19
C ALA A 47 3.25 12.15 -21.19
N GLU A 48 2.01 12.50 -21.55
CA GLU A 48 0.81 12.28 -20.73
C GLU A 48 0.56 10.78 -20.49
N VAL A 49 0.59 9.98 -21.56
CA VAL A 49 0.41 8.53 -21.48
C VAL A 49 1.52 7.88 -20.66
N SER A 50 2.77 8.32 -20.81
CA SER A 50 3.91 7.81 -20.03
C SER A 50 3.68 7.98 -18.53
N LYS A 51 3.20 9.15 -18.11
CA LYS A 51 2.91 9.45 -16.70
C LYS A 51 1.84 8.51 -16.14
N VAL A 52 0.68 8.42 -16.78
CA VAL A 52 -0.39 7.56 -16.22
C VAL A 52 0.01 6.08 -16.28
N THR A 53 0.84 5.69 -17.26
CA THR A 53 1.34 4.33 -17.43
C THR A 53 2.35 3.93 -16.36
N GLU A 54 3.29 4.80 -15.93
CA GLU A 54 4.25 4.44 -14.87
C GLU A 54 3.56 4.08 -13.55
N ASN A 55 2.48 4.79 -13.21
CA ASN A 55 1.69 4.51 -12.02
C ASN A 55 0.78 3.32 -12.20
N THR A 56 0.20 3.16 -13.40
CA THR A 56 -0.58 1.96 -13.73
C THR A 56 0.28 0.70 -13.65
N TYR A 57 1.52 0.75 -14.15
CA TYR A 57 2.48 -0.34 -14.00
C TYR A 57 2.71 -0.69 -12.54
N ARG A 58 2.95 0.31 -11.69
CA ARG A 58 3.16 0.07 -10.25
C ARG A 58 1.92 -0.50 -9.58
N ASP A 59 0.74 0.02 -9.89
CA ASP A 59 -0.54 -0.43 -9.36
C ASP A 59 -0.83 -1.90 -9.71
N VAL A 60 -0.65 -2.28 -10.98
CA VAL A 60 -0.77 -3.67 -11.46
C VAL A 60 0.21 -4.61 -10.73
N ASN A 61 1.46 -4.16 -10.50
CA ASN A 61 2.43 -4.99 -9.79
C ASN A 61 2.11 -5.15 -8.29
N ILE A 62 1.47 -4.16 -7.66
CA ILE A 62 0.96 -4.30 -6.29
C ILE A 62 -0.24 -5.24 -6.28
N ALA A 63 -1.15 -5.14 -7.24
CA ALA A 63 -2.30 -6.04 -7.36
C ALA A 63 -1.85 -7.50 -7.55
N PHE A 64 -0.86 -7.74 -8.42
CA PHE A 64 -0.24 -9.04 -8.57
C PHE A 64 0.33 -9.56 -7.25
N ALA A 65 1.03 -8.71 -6.49
CA ALA A 65 1.56 -9.10 -5.18
C ALA A 65 0.44 -9.47 -4.18
N ASN A 66 -0.64 -8.68 -4.16
CA ASN A 66 -1.82 -8.92 -3.32
C ASN A 66 -2.55 -10.22 -3.72
N GLU A 67 -2.77 -10.46 -5.00
CA GLU A 67 -3.41 -11.69 -5.48
C GLU A 67 -2.57 -12.93 -5.13
N VAL A 68 -1.25 -12.87 -5.31
CA VAL A 68 -0.36 -13.94 -4.88
C VAL A 68 -0.39 -14.12 -3.37
N ALA A 69 -0.54 -13.05 -2.57
CA ALA A 69 -0.71 -13.17 -1.13
C ALA A 69 -1.97 -13.99 -0.78
N LEU A 70 -3.11 -13.73 -1.43
CA LEU A 70 -4.35 -14.50 -1.23
C LEU A 70 -4.18 -15.98 -1.66
N ILE A 71 -3.44 -16.24 -2.73
CA ILE A 71 -3.11 -17.61 -3.15
C ILE A 71 -2.21 -18.31 -2.13
N CYS A 72 -1.14 -17.66 -1.69
CA CYS A 72 -0.21 -18.16 -0.67
C CYS A 72 -0.94 -18.50 0.62
N GLU A 73 -1.85 -17.62 1.01
CA GLU A 73 -2.76 -17.79 2.12
C GLU A 73 -3.59 -19.08 2.04
N SER A 74 -4.18 -19.36 0.87
CA SER A 74 -4.95 -20.59 0.61
C SER A 74 -4.07 -21.84 0.59
N LEU A 75 -2.85 -21.74 0.04
CA LEU A 75 -1.90 -22.85 -0.06
C LEU A 75 -1.14 -23.15 1.23
N GLY A 76 -1.22 -22.28 2.24
CA GLY A 76 -0.43 -22.39 3.46
C GLY A 76 1.06 -22.07 3.25
N VAL A 77 1.37 -21.13 2.36
CA VAL A 77 2.74 -20.68 2.04
C VAL A 77 2.93 -19.22 2.44
N ASP A 78 4.14 -18.83 2.83
CA ASP A 78 4.49 -17.43 3.12
C ASP A 78 4.79 -16.65 1.82
N VAL A 79 4.02 -15.59 1.55
CA VAL A 79 4.18 -14.75 0.36
C VAL A 79 5.53 -14.03 0.32
N HIS A 80 6.13 -13.72 1.47
CA HIS A 80 7.41 -13.04 1.53
C HIS A 80 8.57 -13.96 1.17
N ASP A 81 8.46 -15.25 1.47
CA ASP A 81 9.36 -16.28 0.97
C ASP A 81 9.25 -16.40 -0.56
N VAL A 82 8.03 -16.54 -1.07
CA VAL A 82 7.75 -16.58 -2.52
C VAL A 82 8.34 -15.34 -3.21
N ARG A 83 8.06 -14.15 -2.68
CA ARG A 83 8.59 -12.89 -3.19
C ARG A 83 10.12 -12.87 -3.19
N ARG A 84 10.79 -13.32 -2.12
CA ARG A 84 12.26 -13.40 -2.07
C ARG A 84 12.78 -14.29 -3.19
N TYR A 85 12.17 -15.46 -3.41
CA TYR A 85 12.59 -16.37 -4.48
C TYR A 85 12.31 -15.83 -5.88
N VAL A 86 11.14 -15.20 -6.11
CA VAL A 86 10.82 -14.52 -7.38
C VAL A 86 11.85 -13.44 -7.71
N ASN A 87 12.28 -12.68 -6.70
CA ASN A 87 13.24 -11.58 -6.84
C ASN A 87 14.72 -12.02 -6.66
N SER A 88 15.00 -13.32 -6.52
CA SER A 88 16.35 -13.85 -6.21
C SER A 88 17.31 -13.90 -7.40
N LEU A 89 16.83 -13.63 -8.61
CA LEU A 89 17.65 -13.80 -9.79
C LEU A 89 18.83 -12.81 -9.81
N PRO A 90 19.99 -13.23 -10.33
CA PRO A 90 21.23 -12.46 -10.23
C PRO A 90 21.14 -11.14 -10.98
N ASN A 91 21.71 -10.11 -10.35
CA ASN A 91 22.04 -8.83 -10.97
C ASN A 91 23.49 -8.91 -11.48
N ILE A 92 23.69 -9.15 -12.78
CA ILE A 92 24.98 -9.13 -13.49
C ILE A 92 25.36 -7.66 -13.73
N PRO A 93 26.33 -7.10 -12.98
CA PRO A 93 26.62 -5.67 -13.02
C PRO A 93 27.27 -5.21 -14.33
N GLY A 94 27.93 -6.14 -15.05
CA GLY A 94 28.62 -5.87 -16.32
C GLY A 94 27.76 -6.07 -17.58
N ASP A 95 26.53 -6.59 -17.44
CA ASP A 95 25.60 -6.75 -18.56
C ASP A 95 24.14 -6.68 -18.06
N PRO A 96 23.65 -5.47 -17.71
CA PRO A 96 22.30 -5.30 -17.18
C PRO A 96 21.19 -5.79 -18.13
N ALA A 97 21.47 -5.84 -19.45
CA ALA A 97 20.54 -6.34 -20.44
C ALA A 97 20.30 -7.86 -20.33
N LYS A 98 21.21 -8.59 -19.66
CA LYS A 98 21.06 -10.03 -19.37
C LYS A 98 20.44 -10.33 -18.02
N ASN A 99 20.12 -9.30 -17.23
CA ASN A 99 19.49 -9.52 -15.93
C ASN A 99 18.01 -9.82 -16.13
N PRO A 100 17.51 -10.99 -15.72
CA PRO A 100 16.07 -11.22 -15.66
C PRO A 100 15.49 -10.35 -14.54
N LEU A 101 15.00 -9.16 -14.90
CA LEU A 101 14.41 -8.21 -13.96
C LEU A 101 13.03 -8.72 -13.51
N ARG A 102 12.99 -9.32 -12.32
CA ARG A 102 11.75 -9.64 -11.60
C ARG A 102 11.69 -8.79 -10.35
N MET A 103 10.63 -8.01 -10.24
CA MET A 103 10.39 -7.14 -9.08
C MET A 103 8.95 -7.28 -8.60
N MET A 104 8.66 -8.42 -7.98
CA MET A 104 7.40 -8.57 -7.27
C MET A 104 7.36 -7.57 -6.12
N HIS A 105 6.28 -6.78 -6.08
CA HIS A 105 6.05 -5.76 -5.07
C HIS A 105 5.67 -6.39 -3.72
N ILE A 106 5.53 -5.58 -2.69
CA ILE A 106 5.15 -6.04 -1.35
C ILE A 106 3.63 -5.97 -1.26
N PRO A 107 2.93 -7.06 -0.92
CA PRO A 107 1.48 -7.03 -0.69
C PRO A 107 1.13 -6.25 0.58
N GLY A 108 -0.14 -5.91 0.76
CA GLY A 108 -0.60 -5.37 2.03
C GLY A 108 -2.07 -5.00 2.06
N ALA A 109 -2.47 -4.23 3.09
CA ALA A 109 -3.86 -3.87 3.38
C ALA A 109 -4.61 -3.06 2.31
N GLY A 110 -3.99 -2.78 1.17
CA GLY A 110 -4.54 -1.98 0.08
C GLY A 110 -3.61 -0.86 -0.38
N VAL A 111 -4.11 -0.07 -1.33
CA VAL A 111 -3.37 0.98 -2.05
C VAL A 111 -4.08 2.33 -1.89
N GLY A 112 -3.36 3.33 -1.38
CA GLY A 112 -3.88 4.70 -1.26
C GLY A 112 -3.11 5.74 -2.07
N GLY A 113 -3.39 7.01 -1.77
CA GLY A 113 -2.86 8.18 -2.46
C GLY A 113 -3.68 8.58 -3.68
N HIS A 114 -3.25 9.63 -4.38
CA HIS A 114 -3.94 10.06 -5.60
C HIS A 114 -3.50 9.31 -6.86
N CYS A 115 -2.21 9.04 -6.97
CA CYS A 115 -1.62 8.55 -8.20
C CYS A 115 -2.10 7.12 -8.55
N LEU A 116 -1.83 6.16 -7.68
CA LEU A 116 -2.10 4.75 -7.98
C LEU A 116 -3.61 4.43 -8.07
N PRO A 117 -4.47 4.98 -7.20
CA PRO A 117 -5.92 4.74 -7.30
C PRO A 117 -6.64 5.45 -8.45
N LYS A 118 -6.02 6.43 -9.12
CA LYS A 118 -6.68 7.23 -10.17
C LYS A 118 -6.09 7.03 -11.55
N ASP A 119 -4.77 7.00 -11.67
CA ASP A 119 -4.10 6.98 -12.98
C ASP A 119 -4.49 5.79 -13.87
N PRO A 120 -4.70 4.56 -13.34
CA PRO A 120 -5.28 3.45 -14.11
C PRO A 120 -6.61 3.80 -14.77
N TRP A 121 -7.49 4.50 -14.05
CA TRP A 121 -8.78 4.96 -14.56
C TRP A 121 -8.65 6.12 -15.53
N LEU A 122 -7.69 7.02 -15.33
CA LEU A 122 -7.40 8.11 -16.28
C LEU A 122 -6.88 7.55 -17.61
N LEU A 123 -6.02 6.53 -17.56
CA LEU A 123 -5.54 5.83 -18.75
C LEU A 123 -6.70 5.13 -19.48
N LYS A 124 -7.57 4.43 -18.75
CA LYS A 124 -8.79 3.83 -19.32
C LYS A 124 -9.70 4.89 -19.94
N TYR A 125 -9.95 6.00 -19.24
CA TYR A 125 -10.79 7.08 -19.74
C TYR A 125 -10.23 7.66 -21.03
N GLY A 126 -8.91 7.93 -21.09
CA GLY A 126 -8.27 8.43 -22.30
C GLY A 126 -8.42 7.48 -23.48
N LEU A 127 -8.26 6.18 -23.26
CA LEU A 127 -8.53 5.14 -24.25
C LEU A 127 -10.01 5.15 -24.70
N ASP A 128 -10.96 5.16 -23.76
CA ASP A 128 -12.39 5.10 -24.07
C ASP A 128 -12.88 6.34 -24.82
N ALA A 129 -12.34 7.52 -24.49
CA ALA A 129 -12.76 8.80 -25.04
C ALA A 129 -12.09 9.15 -26.37
N TYR A 130 -10.83 8.76 -26.56
CA TYR A 130 -9.99 9.24 -27.67
C TYR A 130 -9.37 8.12 -28.51
N GLY A 131 -9.53 6.84 -28.14
CA GLY A 131 -8.97 5.72 -28.88
C GLY A 131 -9.72 5.43 -30.19
N ASP A 132 -8.97 5.07 -31.24
CA ASP A 132 -9.53 4.80 -32.56
C ASP A 132 -10.29 3.46 -32.66
N PHE A 133 -10.03 2.54 -31.73
CA PHE A 133 -10.69 1.23 -31.68
C PHE A 133 -11.11 0.88 -30.25
N LYS A 134 -12.19 0.10 -30.14
CA LYS A 134 -12.70 -0.35 -28.84
C LYS A 134 -11.77 -1.41 -28.25
N TYR A 135 -11.24 -1.13 -27.07
CA TYR A 135 -10.43 -2.06 -26.28
C TYR A 135 -10.80 -1.96 -24.81
N GLU A 136 -10.94 -3.10 -24.14
CA GLU A 136 -11.19 -3.14 -22.70
C GLU A 136 -9.91 -3.59 -21.98
N PRO A 137 -9.25 -2.71 -21.20
CA PRO A 137 -7.98 -3.01 -20.53
C PRO A 137 -8.19 -3.86 -19.27
N ARG A 138 -8.61 -5.12 -19.45
CA ARG A 138 -8.99 -6.04 -18.36
C ARG A 138 -7.95 -6.14 -17.24
N MET A 139 -6.67 -6.29 -17.59
CA MET A 139 -5.59 -6.40 -16.60
C MET A 139 -5.57 -5.18 -15.65
N ILE A 140 -5.71 -3.98 -16.21
CA ILE A 140 -5.67 -2.72 -15.46
C ILE A 140 -6.89 -2.62 -14.54
N VAL A 141 -8.07 -2.97 -15.06
CA VAL A 141 -9.33 -2.90 -14.31
C VAL A 141 -9.39 -3.93 -13.18
N GLU A 142 -9.04 -5.18 -13.45
CA GLU A 142 -9.04 -6.21 -12.40
C GLU A 142 -7.96 -5.94 -11.34
N SER A 143 -6.81 -5.37 -11.73
CA SER A 143 -5.78 -4.95 -10.77
C SER A 143 -6.32 -3.93 -9.76
N ARG A 144 -7.13 -2.96 -10.22
CA ARG A 144 -7.80 -2.02 -9.32
C ARG A 144 -8.75 -2.71 -8.37
N ARG A 145 -9.59 -3.62 -8.88
CA ARG A 145 -10.53 -4.37 -8.05
C ARG A 145 -9.84 -5.21 -6.97
N ILE A 146 -8.74 -5.87 -7.30
CA ILE A 146 -7.92 -6.62 -6.33
C ILE A 146 -7.35 -5.68 -5.27
N ASN A 147 -6.79 -4.53 -5.67
CA ASN A 147 -6.26 -3.57 -4.72
C ASN A 147 -7.35 -2.97 -3.81
N ASP A 148 -8.54 -2.72 -4.36
CA ASP A 148 -9.71 -2.17 -3.65
C ASP A 148 -10.37 -3.23 -2.73
N SER A 149 -10.14 -4.53 -2.95
CA SER A 149 -10.68 -5.60 -2.10
C SER A 149 -9.84 -5.89 -0.86
N MET A 150 -8.59 -5.44 -0.80
CA MET A 150 -7.68 -5.75 0.31
C MET A 150 -8.17 -5.23 1.69
N PRO A 151 -8.86 -4.09 1.82
CA PRO A 151 -9.52 -3.71 3.07
C PRO A 151 -10.57 -4.72 3.55
N SER A 152 -11.35 -5.31 2.63
CA SER A 152 -12.31 -6.36 2.98
C SER A 152 -11.60 -7.62 3.46
N HIS A 153 -10.51 -8.00 2.79
CA HIS A 153 -9.66 -9.11 3.22
C HIS A 153 -9.08 -8.88 4.63
N MET A 154 -8.64 -7.66 4.94
CA MET A 154 -8.20 -7.30 6.29
C MET A 154 -9.30 -7.51 7.33
N ALA A 155 -10.56 -7.14 7.01
CA ALA A 155 -11.70 -7.37 7.91
C ALA A 155 -11.97 -8.88 8.14
N GLU A 156 -11.82 -9.71 7.11
CA GLU A 156 -11.93 -11.16 7.22
C GLU A 156 -10.84 -11.74 8.14
N LEU A 157 -9.58 -11.32 7.97
CA LEU A 157 -8.48 -11.72 8.84
C LEU A 157 -8.71 -11.34 10.31
N ILE A 158 -9.31 -10.17 10.57
CA ILE A 158 -9.68 -9.75 11.93
C ILE A 158 -10.72 -10.71 12.51
N GLY A 159 -11.80 -10.99 11.78
CA GLY A 159 -12.84 -11.92 12.23
C GLY A 159 -12.30 -13.32 12.52
N GLU A 160 -11.49 -13.87 11.61
CA GLU A 160 -10.84 -15.17 11.82
C GLU A 160 -9.99 -15.20 13.09
N ALA A 161 -9.21 -14.15 13.34
CA ALA A 161 -8.30 -14.08 14.47
C ALA A 161 -9.01 -13.93 15.81
N LEU A 162 -10.10 -13.16 15.84
CA LEU A 162 -10.96 -13.00 17.01
C LEU A 162 -11.72 -14.30 17.32
N ASN A 163 -12.23 -14.98 16.30
CA ASN A 163 -12.94 -16.26 16.46
C ASN A 163 -12.05 -17.36 17.08
N GLU A 164 -10.74 -17.38 16.79
CA GLU A 164 -9.79 -18.28 17.46
C GLU A 164 -9.66 -18.02 18.97
N LYS A 165 -10.04 -16.83 19.43
CA LYS A 165 -10.14 -16.48 20.86
C LYS A 165 -11.55 -16.67 21.42
N ASN A 166 -12.50 -17.20 20.64
CA ASN A 166 -13.93 -17.29 20.95
C ASN A 166 -14.53 -15.91 21.28
N LEU A 167 -14.08 -14.88 20.57
CA LEU A 167 -14.62 -13.53 20.67
C LEU A 167 -15.25 -13.17 19.33
N GLU A 168 -16.54 -12.90 19.34
CA GLU A 168 -17.25 -12.44 18.14
C GLU A 168 -16.84 -11.00 17.81
N MET A 169 -16.86 -10.64 16.53
CA MET A 169 -16.45 -9.30 16.07
C MET A 169 -17.28 -8.20 16.74
N GLU A 170 -18.59 -8.43 16.93
CA GLU A 170 -19.54 -7.49 17.52
C GLU A 170 -19.23 -7.10 18.97
N ASP A 171 -18.50 -7.94 19.70
CA ASP A 171 -18.09 -7.72 21.10
C ASP A 171 -16.66 -7.17 21.24
N ALA A 172 -15.93 -7.10 20.12
CA ALA A 172 -14.52 -6.77 20.10
C ALA A 172 -14.27 -5.26 20.05
N LYS A 173 -13.26 -4.80 20.79
CA LYS A 173 -12.65 -3.49 20.65
C LYS A 173 -11.45 -3.60 19.71
N ILE A 174 -11.49 -2.93 18.57
CA ILE A 174 -10.45 -3.01 17.53
C ILE A 174 -9.66 -1.69 17.51
N THR A 175 -8.33 -1.75 17.50
CA THR A 175 -7.49 -0.57 17.26
C THR A 175 -6.82 -0.66 15.90
N LEU A 176 -7.10 0.32 15.03
CA LEU A 176 -6.40 0.52 13.76
C LEU A 176 -5.16 1.39 13.98
N LEU A 177 -3.99 0.88 13.58
CA LEU A 177 -2.72 1.60 13.58
C LEU A 177 -2.37 2.05 12.15
N GLY A 178 -2.46 3.36 11.93
CA GLY A 178 -2.15 4.02 10.68
C GLY A 178 -3.38 4.43 9.87
N VAL A 179 -3.42 5.70 9.50
CA VAL A 179 -4.42 6.33 8.62
C VAL A 179 -3.76 6.87 7.36
N ALA A 180 -2.57 7.45 7.45
CA ALA A 180 -1.84 7.88 6.27
C ALA A 180 -1.58 6.71 5.33
N PHE A 181 -1.65 6.90 4.01
CA PHE A 181 -1.35 5.78 3.09
C PHE A 181 0.15 5.53 2.94
N LEU A 182 0.99 6.49 3.33
CA LEU A 182 2.45 6.44 3.27
C LEU A 182 3.02 6.51 4.69
N PRO A 183 4.00 5.66 5.05
CA PRO A 183 4.70 5.79 6.32
C PRO A 183 5.29 7.18 6.55
N ASN A 184 5.21 7.65 7.79
CA ASN A 184 5.81 8.91 8.27
C ASN A 184 5.36 10.13 7.48
N SER A 185 4.06 10.21 7.21
CA SER A 185 3.38 11.29 6.49
C SER A 185 1.99 11.47 7.08
N ASP A 186 1.41 12.64 6.89
CA ASP A 186 0.04 13.03 7.24
C ASP A 186 -0.97 12.78 6.09
N ASP A 187 -0.55 12.13 5.01
CA ASP A 187 -1.34 12.07 3.78
C ASP A 187 -2.37 10.92 3.81
N THR A 188 -3.61 11.29 4.09
CA THR A 188 -4.76 10.37 4.25
C THR A 188 -5.54 10.13 2.97
N ARG A 189 -5.13 10.74 1.84
CA ARG A 189 -5.95 10.77 0.63
C ARG A 189 -6.12 9.37 0.04
N ASN A 190 -7.38 8.94 -0.16
CA ASN A 190 -7.75 7.59 -0.59
C ASN A 190 -7.09 6.48 0.26
N THR A 191 -6.90 6.71 1.56
CA THR A 191 -6.28 5.70 2.42
C THR A 191 -7.08 4.39 2.43
N PRO A 192 -6.39 3.21 2.43
CA PRO A 192 -7.07 1.93 2.63
C PRO A 192 -7.64 1.76 4.05
N THR A 193 -7.24 2.59 5.01
CA THR A 193 -7.79 2.58 6.37
C THR A 193 -9.28 2.97 6.37
N TYR A 194 -9.68 3.90 5.51
CA TYR A 194 -11.05 4.41 5.46
C TYR A 194 -12.09 3.34 5.09
N PRO A 195 -11.95 2.58 3.98
CA PRO A 195 -12.87 1.48 3.68
C PRO A 195 -12.83 0.38 4.75
N LEU A 196 -11.66 0.07 5.34
CA LEU A 196 -11.56 -0.89 6.44
C LEU A 196 -12.35 -0.41 7.67
N TYR A 197 -12.18 0.85 8.08
CA TYR A 197 -12.91 1.46 9.18
C TYR A 197 -14.42 1.40 8.95
N ASN A 198 -14.88 1.75 7.75
CA ASN A 198 -16.31 1.69 7.42
C ASN A 198 -16.88 0.26 7.45
N LEU A 199 -16.09 -0.75 7.08
CA LEU A 199 -16.50 -2.15 7.20
C LEU A 199 -16.64 -2.58 8.67
N LEU A 200 -15.83 -2.03 9.57
CA LEU A 200 -15.78 -2.41 10.98
C LEU A 200 -16.73 -1.60 11.87
N LYS A 201 -16.94 -0.31 11.58
CA LYS A 201 -17.67 0.64 12.44
C LYS A 201 -19.05 0.15 12.90
N GLU A 202 -19.76 -0.61 12.06
CA GLU A 202 -21.08 -1.16 12.37
C GLU A 202 -21.05 -2.65 12.75
N ARG A 203 -19.86 -3.25 12.86
CA ARG A 203 -19.66 -4.69 13.07
C ARG A 203 -18.84 -5.02 14.33
N CYS A 204 -18.32 -4.02 15.03
CA CYS A 204 -17.58 -4.20 16.28
C CYS A 204 -18.11 -3.33 17.42
N ALA A 205 -17.78 -3.70 18.65
CA ALA A 205 -18.24 -2.98 19.84
C ALA A 205 -17.66 -1.57 19.91
N ASP A 206 -16.38 -1.44 19.56
CA ASP A 206 -15.65 -0.17 19.58
C ASP A 206 -14.48 -0.21 18.60
N ILE A 207 -14.17 0.95 17.99
CA ILE A 207 -13.06 1.10 17.05
C ILE A 207 -12.25 2.34 17.41
N MET A 208 -11.00 2.10 17.78
CA MET A 208 -10.02 3.15 18.01
C MET A 208 -9.10 3.27 16.80
N VAL A 209 -8.65 4.47 16.49
CA VAL A 209 -7.71 4.72 15.40
C VAL A 209 -6.55 5.53 15.95
N HIS A 210 -5.32 5.17 15.61
CA HIS A 210 -4.13 5.96 15.96
C HIS A 210 -3.25 6.16 14.73
N ASP A 211 -2.76 7.38 14.57
CA ASP A 211 -1.73 7.75 13.60
C ASP A 211 -0.91 8.93 14.17
N PRO A 212 0.42 8.82 14.28
CA PRO A 212 1.24 9.85 14.90
C PRO A 212 1.44 11.11 14.03
N TYR A 213 1.01 11.09 12.77
CA TYR A 213 1.20 12.20 11.82
C TYR A 213 -0.12 12.82 11.35
N VAL A 214 -1.26 12.19 11.61
CA VAL A 214 -2.57 12.66 11.15
C VAL A 214 -3.35 13.24 12.32
N GLU A 215 -3.56 14.56 12.31
CA GLU A 215 -4.33 15.24 13.35
C GLU A 215 -5.85 15.03 13.19
N GLU A 216 -6.34 15.10 11.95
CA GLU A 216 -7.77 15.02 11.64
C GLU A 216 -8.02 14.15 10.40
N CYS A 217 -9.08 13.34 10.45
CA CYS A 217 -9.57 12.59 9.30
C CYS A 217 -11.09 12.54 9.31
N GLU A 218 -11.73 12.95 8.21
CA GLU A 218 -13.18 13.01 8.13
C GLU A 218 -13.83 11.65 8.44
N GLY A 219 -14.74 11.62 9.42
CA GLY A 219 -15.46 10.41 9.82
C GLY A 219 -14.72 9.45 10.76
N MET A 220 -13.47 9.76 11.14
CA MET A 220 -12.64 8.95 12.05
C MET A 220 -12.03 9.83 13.16
N GLU A 221 -12.27 9.47 14.42
CA GLU A 221 -11.57 10.10 15.54
C GLU A 221 -10.17 9.48 15.69
N ILE A 222 -9.14 10.32 15.65
CA ILE A 222 -7.73 9.88 15.68
C ILE A 222 -7.17 10.12 17.08
N GLY A 223 -6.75 9.03 17.73
CA GLY A 223 -6.00 9.06 18.98
C GLY A 223 -4.54 9.45 18.73
N ASN A 224 -4.07 10.50 19.40
CA ASN A 224 -2.68 10.96 19.33
C ASN A 224 -1.75 10.28 20.37
N ASP A 225 -2.33 9.60 21.37
CA ASP A 225 -1.58 8.81 22.35
C ASP A 225 -1.73 7.33 22.05
N LEU A 226 -0.63 6.70 21.65
CA LEU A 226 -0.59 5.28 21.31
C LEU A 226 -1.02 4.42 22.50
N GLU A 227 -0.58 4.75 23.72
CA GLU A 227 -0.87 3.96 24.90
C GLU A 227 -2.36 3.95 25.23
N ALA A 228 -3.00 5.13 25.28
CA ALA A 228 -4.44 5.23 25.47
C ALA A 228 -5.23 4.51 24.37
N THR A 229 -4.78 4.58 23.11
CA THR A 229 -5.48 4.00 21.96
C THR A 229 -5.48 2.46 21.99
N VAL A 230 -4.37 1.83 22.42
CA VAL A 230 -4.27 0.35 22.50
C VAL A 230 -4.84 -0.24 23.79
N GLN A 231 -5.20 0.61 24.76
CA GLN A 231 -5.67 0.16 26.07
C GLN A 231 -7.02 -0.57 25.96
N GLY A 232 -7.04 -1.81 26.44
CA GLY A 232 -8.22 -2.67 26.47
C GLY A 232 -8.64 -3.24 25.12
N SER A 233 -7.83 -3.09 24.06
CA SER A 233 -8.15 -3.60 22.73
C SER A 233 -8.09 -5.13 22.68
N ASP A 234 -8.91 -5.72 21.83
CA ASP A 234 -8.90 -7.15 21.53
C ASP A 234 -8.11 -7.48 20.28
N ALA A 235 -8.02 -6.54 19.34
CA ALA A 235 -7.22 -6.68 18.14
C ALA A 235 -6.47 -5.39 17.83
N ILE A 236 -5.17 -5.51 17.57
CA ILE A 236 -4.36 -4.47 16.93
C ILE A 236 -4.25 -4.78 15.45
N VAL A 237 -4.60 -3.81 14.61
CA VAL A 237 -4.61 -3.94 13.15
C VAL A 237 -3.66 -2.93 12.55
N LEU A 238 -2.56 -3.41 11.95
CA LEU A 238 -1.57 -2.53 11.33
C LEU A 238 -1.90 -2.28 9.86
N VAL A 239 -2.27 -1.04 9.53
CA VAL A 239 -2.60 -0.61 8.16
C VAL A 239 -1.49 0.22 7.53
N THR A 240 -0.73 0.99 8.33
CA THR A 240 0.42 1.77 7.84
C THR A 240 1.62 1.57 8.75
N ARG A 241 2.79 1.34 8.16
CA ARG A 241 4.01 0.97 8.88
C ARG A 241 4.88 2.19 9.17
N HIS A 242 4.38 3.08 10.03
CA HIS A 242 5.18 4.20 10.57
C HIS A 242 6.34 3.68 11.43
N ASP A 243 7.36 4.52 11.63
CA ASP A 243 8.55 4.15 12.41
C ASP A 243 8.21 3.84 13.87
N GLU A 244 7.24 4.56 14.44
CA GLU A 244 6.71 4.38 15.79
C GLU A 244 6.15 2.97 16.04
N TYR A 245 5.71 2.28 14.98
CA TYR A 245 5.13 0.94 15.09
C TYR A 245 6.14 -0.19 14.86
N LYS A 246 7.33 0.11 14.31
CA LYS A 246 8.31 -0.92 13.92
C LYS A 246 8.91 -1.65 15.11
N GLU A 247 9.15 -0.92 16.19
CA GLU A 247 9.84 -1.41 17.39
C GLU A 247 8.89 -1.60 18.58
N MET A 248 7.59 -1.75 18.31
CA MET A 248 6.61 -1.99 19.37
C MET A 248 6.88 -3.33 20.07
N SER A 249 7.13 -3.27 21.37
CA SER A 249 7.31 -4.46 22.20
C SER A 249 6.01 -5.25 22.29
N LEU A 250 6.07 -6.54 21.91
CA LEU A 250 4.94 -7.47 22.04
C LEU A 250 4.51 -7.65 23.51
N GLU A 251 5.47 -7.61 24.46
CA GLU A 251 5.17 -7.68 25.88
C GLU A 251 4.41 -6.44 26.37
N TRP A 252 4.84 -5.26 25.92
CA TRP A 252 4.15 -4.01 26.24
C TRP A 252 2.73 -3.99 25.68
N LEU A 253 2.56 -4.37 24.40
CA LEU A 253 1.25 -4.50 23.75
C LEU A 253 0.34 -5.44 24.55
N LYS A 254 0.83 -6.63 24.89
CA LYS A 254 0.06 -7.64 25.62
C LYS A 254 -0.38 -7.14 26.99
N GLY A 255 0.45 -6.36 27.68
CA GLY A 255 0.11 -5.76 28.97
C GLY A 255 -0.98 -4.68 28.92
N LYS A 256 -1.27 -4.12 27.74
CA LYS A 256 -2.30 -3.09 27.53
C LYS A 256 -3.60 -3.65 26.95
N MET A 257 -3.51 -4.75 26.21
CA MET A 257 -4.64 -5.35 25.51
C MET A 257 -5.50 -6.24 26.42
N ARG A 258 -6.80 -6.32 26.10
CA ARG A 258 -7.74 -7.24 26.73
C ARG A 258 -7.57 -8.65 26.17
N THR A 259 -7.48 -8.75 24.85
CA THR A 259 -7.27 -10.00 24.12
C THR A 259 -6.06 -9.84 23.20
N PRO A 260 -5.06 -10.74 23.22
CA PRO A 260 -3.85 -10.57 22.42
C PRO A 260 -4.06 -11.06 20.98
N VAL A 261 -4.65 -10.22 20.10
CA VAL A 261 -4.74 -10.46 18.66
C VAL A 261 -3.99 -9.39 17.86
N ILE A 262 -3.19 -9.81 16.88
CA ILE A 262 -2.53 -8.91 15.92
C ILE A 262 -2.92 -9.32 14.50
N VAL A 263 -3.35 -8.33 13.71
CA VAL A 263 -3.55 -8.45 12.26
C VAL A 263 -2.63 -7.47 11.55
N ASP A 264 -1.73 -7.98 10.72
CA ASP A 264 -0.67 -7.19 10.10
C ASP A 264 -0.81 -7.10 8.57
N GLY A 265 -1.21 -5.92 8.09
CA GLY A 265 -1.33 -5.62 6.68
C GLY A 265 -0.06 -5.09 6.01
N ARG A 266 1.08 -5.04 6.72
CA ARG A 266 2.33 -4.41 6.25
C ARG A 266 3.60 -5.20 6.56
N ASN A 267 3.47 -6.43 7.05
CA ASN A 267 4.58 -7.33 7.38
C ASN A 267 5.63 -6.65 8.26
N ASN A 268 5.16 -6.10 9.38
CA ASN A 268 5.96 -5.47 10.40
C ASN A 268 6.33 -6.46 11.52
N PHE A 269 5.33 -7.17 12.03
CA PHE A 269 5.48 -8.13 13.11
C PHE A 269 5.84 -9.51 12.55
N ARG A 270 6.78 -10.18 13.22
CA ARG A 270 7.16 -11.55 12.86
C ARG A 270 6.18 -12.53 13.50
N ARG A 271 5.52 -13.35 12.67
CA ARG A 271 4.55 -14.37 13.12
C ARG A 271 5.06 -15.20 14.30
N GLU A 272 6.27 -15.76 14.19
CA GLU A 272 6.84 -16.62 15.22
C GLU A 272 6.98 -15.91 16.58
N ASP A 273 7.37 -14.64 16.56
CA ASP A 273 7.59 -13.86 17.78
C ASP A 273 6.24 -13.50 18.42
N CYS A 274 5.22 -13.18 17.61
CA CYS A 274 3.83 -13.00 18.06
C CYS A 274 3.27 -14.27 18.73
N LEU A 275 3.41 -15.42 18.08
CA LEU A 275 2.92 -16.70 18.62
C LEU A 275 3.62 -17.07 19.93
N LYS A 276 4.94 -16.89 20.02
CA LYS A 276 5.71 -17.12 21.25
C LYS A 276 5.26 -16.18 22.38
N ALA A 277 4.93 -14.93 22.06
CA ALA A 277 4.38 -13.97 23.03
C ALA A 277 2.92 -14.27 23.42
N GLY A 278 2.26 -15.25 22.78
CA GLY A 278 0.90 -15.69 23.09
C GLY A 278 -0.20 -14.95 22.33
N PHE A 279 0.15 -14.23 21.27
CA PHE A 279 -0.81 -13.60 20.38
C PHE A 279 -1.42 -14.61 19.42
N THR A 280 -2.70 -14.41 19.07
CA THR A 280 -3.20 -14.90 17.78
C THR A 280 -2.74 -13.92 16.71
N PHE A 281 -2.13 -14.43 15.64
CA PHE A 281 -1.57 -13.61 14.56
C PHE A 281 -2.24 -13.94 13.23
N ARG A 282 -2.53 -12.88 12.46
CA ARG A 282 -2.83 -12.94 11.03
C ARG A 282 -2.01 -11.89 10.30
N GLY A 283 -1.57 -12.19 9.09
CA GLY A 283 -0.91 -11.22 8.24
C GLY A 283 -1.24 -11.48 6.78
N VAL A 284 -1.26 -10.43 5.97
CA VAL A 284 -1.52 -10.55 4.52
C VAL A 284 -0.44 -11.41 3.90
N GLY A 285 -0.85 -12.53 3.29
CA GLY A 285 0.06 -13.48 2.67
C GLY A 285 0.76 -14.45 3.61
N ILE A 286 0.36 -14.50 4.89
CA ILE A 286 0.99 -15.33 5.92
C ILE A 286 0.13 -16.57 6.20
N PRO A 287 0.71 -17.79 6.29
CA PRO A 287 -0.06 -19.00 6.60
C PRO A 287 -0.68 -18.97 8.01
N ARG A 288 -1.87 -19.57 8.13
CA ARG A 288 -2.59 -19.69 9.41
C ARG A 288 -1.92 -20.71 10.32
N LYS A 289 -1.57 -21.87 9.77
CA LYS A 289 -0.91 -23.00 10.44
C LYS A 289 0.52 -23.11 9.98
#